data_AF-A0A813J8T0-F1
#
_entry.id   AF-A0A813J8T0-F1
#
_cell.length_a   1.000
_cell.length_b   1.000
_cell.length_c   1.000
_cell.angle_alpha   90.00
_cell.angle_beta   90.00
_cell.angle_gamma   90.00
#
_symmetry.space_group_name_H-M   'P 1'
#
loop_
_entity.id
_entity.type
_entity.pdbx_description
1 polymer ?
#
loop_
_entity_poly.entity_id
_entity_poly.type
_entity_poly.pdbx_seq_one_letter_code
_entity_poly.pdbx_strand_id
1 'polypeptide(L)'
;FFNGSHDQLQAQIRTILEDHSMFDFLCERTFDSYDVQGSGAVTLPTVAPMIQNILRSLDQPVSSDAVYSVWKQHCDPEMHNMTLSHFRPFVRSLFQDYLRDSELKQRQPAVTRPEPTPLPVARQMAQEPAQVQLPVDQVSDFQELASEAVRLSPKAARGNSR
;
A
#
# COMPACT_ATOMS: atom_id res chain seq x y z
N PHE A 1 11.89 14.09 -11.98
CA PHE A 1 12.90 13.06 -12.31
C PHE A 1 12.88 11.89 -11.30
N PHE A 2 11.73 11.24 -11.06
CA PHE A 2 11.63 10.05 -10.17
C PHE A 2 10.99 8.81 -10.84
N ASN A 3 10.81 8.80 -12.16
CA ASN A 3 10.16 7.66 -12.85
C ASN A 3 11.03 6.38 -12.96
N GLY A 4 12.36 6.48 -12.81
CA GLY A 4 13.25 5.33 -13.03
C GLY A 4 13.03 4.15 -12.07
N SER A 5 12.61 4.44 -10.83
CA SER A 5 12.40 3.41 -9.81
C SER A 5 11.13 2.59 -10.05
N HIS A 6 10.10 3.20 -10.62
CA HIS A 6 8.80 2.55 -10.84
C HIS A 6 8.82 1.61 -12.03
N ASP A 7 9.48 1.99 -13.13
CA ASP A 7 9.71 1.10 -14.28
C ASP A 7 10.62 -0.09 -13.93
N GLN A 8 11.66 0.14 -13.10
CA GLN A 8 12.53 -0.95 -12.64
C GLN A 8 11.77 -1.95 -11.76
N LEU A 9 10.93 -1.47 -10.84
CA LEU A 9 10.12 -2.34 -9.99
C LEU A 9 9.12 -3.15 -10.82
N GLN A 10 8.44 -2.54 -11.80
CA GLN A 10 7.54 -3.27 -12.70
C GLN A 10 8.27 -4.38 -13.47
N ALA A 11 9.46 -4.09 -14.00
CA ALA A 11 10.26 -5.09 -14.72
C ALA A 11 10.66 -6.26 -13.81
N GLN A 12 11.03 -5.97 -12.55
CA GLN A 12 11.32 -7.01 -11.56
C GLN A 12 10.09 -7.85 -11.24
N ILE A 13 8.93 -7.22 -11.02
CA ILE A 13 7.68 -7.94 -10.73
C ILE A 13 7.30 -8.86 -11.91
N ARG A 14 7.44 -8.40 -13.16
CA ARG A 14 7.20 -9.25 -14.35
C ARG A 14 8.14 -10.44 -14.38
N THR A 15 9.43 -10.21 -14.18
CA THR A 15 10.44 -11.27 -14.12
C THR A 15 10.11 -12.30 -13.05
N ILE A 16 9.66 -11.83 -11.87
CA ILE A 16 9.22 -12.70 -10.78
C ILE A 16 7.99 -13.51 -11.16
N LEU A 17 7.00 -12.92 -11.82
CA LEU A 17 5.80 -13.63 -12.24
C LEU A 17 6.07 -14.66 -13.35
N GLU A 18 7.06 -14.43 -14.21
CA GLU A 18 7.49 -15.35 -15.28
C GLU A 18 8.30 -16.53 -14.73
N ASP A 19 9.16 -16.30 -13.73
CA ASP A 19 9.91 -17.37 -13.07
C ASP A 19 9.08 -18.01 -11.95
N HIS A 20 8.37 -19.09 -12.29
CA HIS A 20 7.56 -19.86 -11.36
C HIS A 20 8.31 -20.31 -10.09
N SER A 21 9.59 -20.68 -10.22
CA SER A 21 10.38 -21.18 -9.09
C SER A 21 10.76 -20.07 -8.13
N MET A 22 11.15 -18.91 -8.65
CA MET A 22 11.43 -17.73 -7.84
C MET A 22 10.15 -17.19 -7.19
N PHE A 23 9.03 -17.18 -7.92
CA PHE A 23 7.74 -16.79 -7.36
C PHE A 23 7.28 -17.69 -6.21
N ASP A 24 7.35 -19.01 -6.40
CA ASP A 24 6.94 -19.97 -5.37
C ASP A 24 7.82 -19.84 -4.13
N PHE A 25 9.14 -19.71 -4.30
CA PHE A 25 10.08 -19.48 -3.20
C PHE A 25 9.78 -18.18 -2.44
N LEU A 26 9.48 -17.09 -3.14
CA LEU A 26 9.10 -15.83 -2.51
C LEU A 26 7.79 -15.98 -1.73
N CYS A 27 6.79 -16.63 -2.32
CA CYS A 27 5.52 -16.87 -1.64
C CYS A 27 5.69 -17.70 -0.37
N GLU A 28 6.46 -18.79 -0.43
CA GLU A 28 6.76 -19.63 0.74
C GLU A 28 7.47 -18.84 1.83
N ARG A 29 8.56 -18.15 1.48
CA ARG A 29 9.33 -17.37 2.44
C ARG A 29 8.52 -16.24 3.06
N THR A 30 7.69 -15.56 2.27
CA THR A 30 6.79 -14.52 2.77
C THR A 30 5.71 -15.12 3.65
N PHE A 31 5.11 -16.25 3.26
CA PHE A 31 4.11 -16.95 4.05
C PHE A 31 4.67 -17.38 5.41
N ASP A 32 5.84 -18.00 5.45
CA ASP A 32 6.53 -18.41 6.68
C ASP A 32 6.80 -17.24 7.62
N SER A 33 7.07 -16.04 7.08
CA SER A 33 7.23 -14.83 7.87
C SER A 33 5.94 -14.37 8.55
N TYR A 34 4.77 -14.73 8.00
CA TYR A 34 3.46 -14.40 8.56
C TYR A 34 2.89 -15.52 9.42
N ASP A 35 3.18 -16.78 9.11
CA ASP A 35 2.83 -17.95 9.92
C ASP A 35 3.80 -18.15 11.10
N VAL A 36 3.92 -17.11 11.94
CA VAL A 36 4.82 -17.11 13.12
C VAL A 36 4.51 -18.27 14.08
N GLN A 37 3.28 -18.77 14.06
CA GLN A 37 2.84 -19.86 14.94
C GLN A 37 3.06 -21.26 14.34
N GLY A 38 3.52 -21.37 13.08
CA GLY A 38 3.68 -22.65 12.38
C GLY A 38 2.35 -23.41 12.25
N SER A 39 1.25 -22.67 12.13
CA SER A 39 -0.10 -23.23 12.06
C SER A 39 -0.45 -23.76 10.66
N GLY A 40 0.34 -23.40 9.65
CA GLY A 40 0.08 -23.67 8.24
C GLY A 40 -0.98 -22.75 7.63
N ALA A 41 -1.45 -21.73 8.36
CA ALA A 41 -2.47 -20.80 7.92
C ALA A 41 -2.24 -19.38 8.46
N VAL A 42 -2.42 -18.37 7.61
CA VAL A 42 -2.40 -16.97 8.03
C VAL A 42 -3.81 -16.46 8.23
N THR A 43 -3.98 -15.49 9.13
CA THR A 43 -5.27 -14.85 9.42
C THR A 43 -5.29 -13.41 8.92
N LEU A 44 -6.49 -12.85 8.78
CA LEU A 44 -6.67 -11.48 8.30
C LEU A 44 -5.84 -10.44 9.08
N PRO A 45 -5.83 -10.40 10.42
CA PRO A 45 -5.02 -9.41 11.16
C PRO A 45 -3.53 -9.46 10.81
N THR A 46 -3.01 -10.65 10.51
CA THR A 46 -1.62 -10.87 10.18
C THR A 46 -1.26 -10.31 8.79
N VAL A 47 -2.12 -10.50 7.80
CA VAL A 47 -1.85 -10.03 6.41
C VAL A 47 -2.45 -8.66 6.11
N ALA A 48 -3.34 -8.13 6.96
CA ALA A 48 -3.99 -6.86 6.76
C ALA A 48 -3.00 -5.71 6.49
N PRO A 49 -1.85 -5.60 7.20
CA PRO A 49 -0.85 -4.57 6.89
C PRO A 49 -0.30 -4.67 5.45
N MET A 50 -0.12 -5.88 4.92
CA MET A 50 0.30 -6.09 3.54
C MET A 50 -0.77 -5.57 2.57
N ILE A 51 -2.02 -5.98 2.76
CA ILE A 51 -3.15 -5.57 1.90
C ILE A 51 -3.27 -4.04 1.92
N GLN A 52 -3.22 -3.42 3.09
CA GLN A 52 -3.30 -1.96 3.25
C GLN A 52 -2.17 -1.24 2.52
N ASN A 53 -0.94 -1.74 2.61
CA ASN A 53 0.21 -1.16 1.91
C ASN A 53 0.02 -1.23 0.39
N ILE A 54 -0.54 -2.33 -0.12
CA ILE A 54 -0.79 -2.50 -1.55
C ILE A 54 -1.91 -1.58 -2.01
N LEU A 55 -3.05 -1.55 -1.31
CA LEU A 55 -4.15 -0.63 -1.62
C LEU A 55 -3.65 0.83 -1.65
N ARG A 56 -2.83 1.23 -0.68
CA ARG A 56 -2.19 2.56 -0.66
C ARG A 56 -1.29 2.79 -1.88
N SER A 57 -0.54 1.77 -2.31
CA SER A 57 0.33 1.85 -3.49
C SER A 57 -0.47 1.96 -4.79
N LEU A 58 -1.68 1.40 -4.81
CA LEU A 58 -2.62 1.49 -5.93
C LEU A 58 -3.45 2.79 -5.91
N ASP A 59 -3.22 3.68 -4.95
CA ASP A 59 -4.06 4.87 -4.73
C ASP A 59 -5.54 4.53 -4.43
N GLN A 60 -5.79 3.32 -3.90
CA GLN A 60 -7.11 2.85 -3.51
C GLN A 60 -7.44 3.22 -2.06
N PRO A 61 -8.74 3.46 -1.75
CA PRO A 61 -9.15 3.78 -0.38
C PRO A 61 -8.86 2.60 0.55
N VAL A 62 -8.07 2.87 1.60
CA VAL A 62 -7.71 1.88 2.61
C VAL A 62 -8.77 1.86 3.72
N SER A 63 -9.93 1.27 3.45
CA SER A 63 -10.96 1.01 4.46
C SER A 63 -10.90 -0.44 4.94
N SER A 64 -11.38 -0.70 6.16
CA SER A 64 -11.46 -2.06 6.70
C SER A 64 -12.30 -2.98 5.80
N ASP A 65 -13.34 -2.44 5.17
CA ASP A 65 -14.21 -3.16 4.23
C ASP A 65 -13.47 -3.52 2.93
N ALA A 66 -12.63 -2.61 2.41
CA ALA A 66 -11.81 -2.89 1.24
C ALA A 66 -10.77 -3.98 1.53
N VAL A 67 -10.09 -3.90 2.68
CA VAL A 67 -9.13 -4.92 3.12
C VAL A 67 -9.81 -6.29 3.28
N TYR A 68 -10.98 -6.32 3.93
CA TYR A 68 -11.75 -7.54 4.12
C TYR A 68 -12.23 -8.12 2.78
N SER A 69 -12.66 -7.27 1.84
CA SER A 69 -13.11 -7.69 0.52
C SER A 69 -12.00 -8.37 -0.28
N VAL A 70 -10.79 -7.79 -0.27
CA VAL A 70 -9.61 -8.39 -0.92
C VAL A 70 -9.24 -9.72 -0.25
N TRP A 71 -9.22 -9.76 1.08
CA TRP A 71 -8.95 -10.99 1.83
C TRP A 71 -9.96 -12.10 1.50
N LYS A 72 -11.25 -11.77 1.52
CA LYS A 72 -12.36 -12.73 1.30
C LYS A 72 -12.32 -13.37 -0.09
N GLN A 73 -11.77 -12.69 -1.09
CA GLN A 73 -11.63 -13.25 -2.44
C GLN A 73 -10.62 -14.41 -2.51
N HIS A 74 -9.71 -14.48 -1.55
CA HIS A 74 -8.61 -15.44 -1.57
C HIS A 74 -8.52 -16.31 -0.33
N CYS A 75 -9.28 -16.04 0.74
CA CYS A 75 -9.30 -16.91 1.91
C CYS A 75 -10.15 -18.16 1.67
N ASP A 76 -9.90 -19.18 2.46
CA ASP A 76 -10.77 -20.34 2.54
C ASP A 76 -12.14 -19.90 3.13
N PRO A 77 -13.27 -20.21 2.46
CA PRO A 77 -14.58 -19.76 2.90
C PRO A 77 -15.09 -20.49 4.15
N GLU A 78 -14.59 -21.70 4.43
CA GLU A 78 -15.02 -22.50 5.59
C GLU A 78 -14.17 -22.15 6.81
N MET A 79 -12.86 -22.03 6.63
CA MET A 79 -11.91 -21.84 7.73
C MET A 79 -11.60 -20.36 8.02
N HIS A 80 -11.98 -19.44 7.12
CA HIS A 80 -11.69 -18.00 7.19
C HIS A 80 -10.20 -17.67 7.39
N ASN A 81 -9.33 -18.58 6.99
CA ASN A 81 -7.89 -18.44 7.00
C ASN A 81 -7.34 -18.63 5.58
N MET A 82 -6.07 -18.29 5.38
CA MET A 82 -5.41 -18.43 4.09
C MET A 82 -4.23 -19.37 4.25
N THR A 83 -4.30 -20.53 3.63
CA THR A 83 -3.18 -21.47 3.55
C THR A 83 -2.23 -21.07 2.43
N LEU A 84 -1.03 -21.67 2.38
CA LEU A 84 -0.05 -21.38 1.33
C LEU A 84 -0.63 -21.55 -0.08
N SER A 85 -1.47 -22.57 -0.29
CA SER A 85 -2.14 -22.84 -1.58
C SER A 85 -3.03 -21.68 -2.04
N HIS A 86 -3.63 -20.95 -1.09
CA HIS A 86 -4.45 -19.77 -1.34
C HIS A 86 -3.63 -18.47 -1.36
N PHE A 87 -2.52 -18.44 -0.63
CA PHE A 87 -1.62 -17.29 -0.58
C PHE A 87 -0.90 -17.05 -1.91
N ARG A 88 -0.48 -18.10 -2.62
CA ARG A 88 0.16 -17.98 -3.94
C ARG A 88 -0.71 -17.24 -4.98
N PRO A 89 -1.96 -17.64 -5.24
CA PRO A 89 -2.81 -16.92 -6.18
C PRO A 89 -3.17 -15.51 -5.69
N PHE A 90 -3.26 -15.29 -4.37
CA PHE A 90 -3.43 -13.96 -3.78
C PHE A 90 -2.26 -13.02 -4.14
N VAL A 91 -1.02 -13.40 -3.85
CA VAL A 91 0.17 -12.58 -4.18
C VAL A 91 0.28 -12.36 -5.68
N ARG A 92 -0.04 -13.38 -6.49
CA ARG A 92 -0.06 -13.24 -7.95
C ARG A 92 -1.08 -12.20 -8.41
N SER A 93 -2.29 -12.22 -7.87
CA SER A 93 -3.32 -11.23 -8.21
C SER A 93 -2.85 -9.83 -7.86
N LEU A 94 -2.26 -9.64 -6.67
CA LEU A 94 -1.76 -8.34 -6.22
C LEU A 94 -0.68 -7.78 -7.16
N PHE A 95 0.29 -8.59 -7.57
CA PHE A 95 1.30 -8.17 -8.53
C PHE A 95 0.71 -7.85 -9.90
N GLN A 96 -0.29 -8.61 -10.35
CA GLN A 96 -0.98 -8.34 -11.60
C GLN A 96 -1.80 -7.05 -11.56
N ASP A 97 -2.50 -6.77 -10.46
CA ASP A 97 -3.24 -5.51 -10.28
C ASP A 97 -2.29 -4.31 -10.23
N TYR A 98 -1.14 -4.44 -9.56
CA TYR A 98 -0.10 -3.41 -9.54
C TYR A 98 0.46 -3.09 -10.93
N LEU A 99 0.77 -4.13 -11.72
CA LEU A 99 1.25 -3.94 -13.10
C LEU A 99 0.18 -3.26 -13.96
N ARG A 100 -1.08 -3.70 -13.85
CA ARG A 100 -2.20 -3.14 -14.62
C ARG A 100 -2.45 -1.67 -14.32
N ASP A 101 -2.45 -1.30 -13.04
CA ASP A 101 -2.66 0.08 -12.61
C ASP A 101 -1.51 1.00 -13.06
N SER A 102 -0.27 0.48 -13.00
CA SER A 102 0.91 1.20 -13.48
C SER A 102 0.86 1.48 -14.99
N GLU A 103 0.38 0.51 -15.79
CA GLU A 103 0.21 0.68 -17.24
C GLU A 103 -0.89 1.70 -17.58
N LEU A 104 -1.98 1.72 -16.81
CA LEU A 104 -3.06 2.70 -16.98
C LEU A 104 -2.58 4.12 -16.65
N LYS A 105 -1.80 4.28 -15.58
CA LYS A 105 -1.19 5.57 -15.19
C LYS A 105 -0.19 6.08 -16.23
N GLN A 106 0.61 5.20 -16.85
CA GLN A 106 1.49 5.60 -17.96
C GLN A 106 0.72 6.03 -19.23
N ARG A 107 -0.47 5.46 -19.47
CA ARG A 107 -1.26 5.73 -20.68
C ARG A 107 -2.16 6.96 -20.59
N GLN A 108 -2.31 7.60 -19.43
CA GLN A 108 -2.98 8.89 -19.38
C GLN A 108 -1.99 10.00 -19.76
N PRO A 109 -2.05 10.55 -21.00
CA PRO A 109 -1.31 11.77 -21.28
C PRO A 109 -1.80 12.84 -20.31
N ALA A 110 -0.87 13.54 -19.68
CA ALA A 110 -1.18 14.75 -18.95
C ALA A 110 -2.08 15.61 -19.83
N VAL A 111 -3.36 15.71 -19.49
CA VAL A 111 -4.28 16.61 -20.15
C VAL A 111 -3.69 17.99 -19.89
N THR A 112 -3.03 18.54 -20.91
CA THR A 112 -2.54 19.90 -20.93
C THR A 112 -3.73 20.77 -20.58
N ARG A 113 -3.74 21.24 -19.33
CA ARG A 113 -4.67 22.24 -18.84
C ARG A 113 -4.67 23.36 -19.90
N PRO A 114 -5.80 23.69 -20.54
CA PRO A 114 -5.81 24.80 -21.47
C PRO A 114 -5.32 26.03 -20.71
N GLU A 115 -4.26 26.61 -21.25
CA GLU A 115 -3.69 27.88 -20.82
C GLU A 115 -4.83 28.88 -20.61
N PRO A 116 -4.93 29.55 -19.44
CA PRO A 116 -5.97 30.53 -19.22
C PRO A 116 -5.77 31.67 -20.21
N THR A 117 -6.64 31.76 -21.21
CA THR A 117 -6.71 32.87 -22.16
C THR A 117 -6.70 34.18 -21.38
N PRO A 118 -5.75 35.10 -21.63
CA PRO A 118 -5.78 36.42 -21.01
C PRO A 118 -7.04 37.14 -21.47
N LEU A 119 -8.00 37.31 -20.56
CA LEU A 119 -9.19 38.12 -20.81
C LEU A 119 -8.78 39.59 -21.02
N PRO A 120 -9.39 40.30 -21.98
CA PRO A 120 -9.13 41.72 -22.17
C PRO A 120 -9.60 42.50 -20.95
N VAL A 121 -8.74 43.40 -20.45
CA VAL A 121 -8.99 44.32 -19.35
C VAL A 121 -10.15 45.25 -19.71
N ALA A 122 -11.37 44.87 -19.30
CA ALA A 122 -12.49 45.78 -19.24
C ALA A 122 -12.47 46.49 -17.88
N ARG A 123 -12.00 47.75 -17.89
CA ARG A 123 -12.25 48.72 -16.82
C ARG A 123 -13.76 48.76 -16.55
N GLN A 124 -14.19 48.36 -15.35
CA GLN A 124 -15.37 48.97 -14.76
C GLN A 124 -15.35 48.87 -13.23
N MET A 125 -15.55 50.04 -12.65
CA MET A 125 -15.64 50.33 -11.22
C MET A 125 -16.90 49.70 -10.64
N ALA A 126 -16.80 49.05 -9.48
CA ALA A 126 -17.73 49.23 -8.34
C ALA A 126 -17.42 48.25 -7.19
N GLN A 127 -17.11 48.84 -6.03
CA GLN A 127 -17.50 48.45 -4.66
C GLN A 127 -17.08 47.09 -4.06
N GLU A 128 -16.17 47.21 -3.08
CA GLU A 128 -16.03 46.45 -1.82
C GLU A 128 -17.33 46.43 -0.97
N PRO A 129 -17.43 45.70 0.19
CA PRO A 129 -16.63 44.57 0.69
C PRO A 129 -17.50 43.39 1.19
N ALA A 130 -16.92 42.19 1.30
CA ALA A 130 -17.27 41.26 2.38
C ALA A 130 -16.13 40.27 2.60
N GLN A 131 -15.40 40.47 3.70
CA GLN A 131 -14.48 39.49 4.24
C GLN A 131 -15.25 38.28 4.79
N VAL A 132 -14.81 37.08 4.43
CA VAL A 132 -14.92 35.90 5.31
C VAL A 132 -13.55 35.24 5.34
N GLN A 133 -12.86 35.43 6.46
CA GLN A 133 -11.68 34.66 6.85
C GLN A 133 -12.08 33.21 7.08
N LEU A 134 -11.42 32.28 6.36
CA LEU A 134 -11.39 30.88 6.74
C LEU A 134 -10.11 30.64 7.56
N PRO A 135 -10.21 29.96 8.71
CA PRO A 135 -9.08 29.74 9.61
C PRO A 135 -8.06 28.78 9.00
N VAL A 136 -6.81 29.25 8.97
CA VAL A 136 -5.59 28.46 8.85
C VAL A 136 -5.34 27.81 10.21
N ASP A 137 -5.65 26.52 10.35
CA ASP A 137 -5.08 25.71 11.42
C ASP A 137 -5.01 24.23 11.01
N GLN A 138 -3.94 23.56 11.44
CA GLN A 138 -3.60 22.14 11.28
C GLN A 138 -2.74 21.73 10.08
N VAL A 139 -1.57 22.35 9.99
CA VAL A 139 -0.33 21.67 9.56
C VAL A 139 0.58 21.50 10.78
N SER A 140 0.33 20.50 11.62
CA SER A 140 1.25 20.07 12.67
C SER A 140 0.81 18.72 13.24
N ASP A 141 1.21 17.61 12.62
CA ASP A 141 1.25 16.31 13.33
C ASP A 141 2.23 15.29 12.70
N PHE A 142 3.20 15.72 11.89
CA PHE A 142 4.08 14.80 11.14
C PHE A 142 5.47 14.57 11.76
N GLN A 143 5.66 14.81 13.07
CA GLN A 143 7.01 14.79 13.65
C GLN A 143 7.17 14.06 15.00
N GLU A 144 6.19 13.27 15.47
CA GLU A 144 6.28 12.63 16.80
C GLU A 144 5.90 11.14 16.81
N LEU A 145 6.37 10.34 15.85
CA LEU A 145 6.27 8.86 15.95
C LEU A 145 7.62 8.13 15.78
N ALA A 146 8.73 8.87 15.78
CA ALA A 146 10.08 8.30 15.61
C ALA A 146 10.87 8.11 16.93
N SER A 147 10.28 8.41 18.10
CA SER A 147 11.05 8.49 19.36
C SER A 147 10.77 7.38 20.39
N GLU A 148 9.83 6.46 20.14
CA GLU A 148 9.41 5.47 21.14
C GLU A 148 9.70 4.01 20.72
N ALA A 149 10.92 3.75 20.24
CA ALA A 149 11.40 2.37 19.98
C ALA A 149 12.79 2.08 20.57
N VAL A 150 13.36 2.99 21.36
CA VAL A 150 14.63 2.78 22.07
C VAL A 150 14.39 2.94 23.56
N ARG A 151 13.71 1.95 24.17
CA ARG A 151 13.85 1.56 25.58
C ARG A 151 12.78 0.54 25.93
N LEU A 152 13.12 -0.74 25.80
CA LEU A 152 12.74 -1.80 26.75
C LEU A 152 13.59 -3.05 26.47
N SER A 153 14.68 -3.11 27.22
CA SER A 153 15.28 -4.30 27.85
C SER A 153 15.85 -5.45 26.99
N PRO A 154 17.18 -5.65 27.05
CA PRO A 154 17.79 -6.96 26.84
C PRO A 154 17.87 -7.78 28.14
N LYS A 155 17.85 -9.11 27.95
CA LYS A 155 18.61 -10.12 28.72
C LYS A 155 17.90 -10.81 29.90
N ALA A 156 17.04 -11.78 29.57
CA ALA A 156 16.89 -12.98 30.37
C ALA A 156 18.00 -13.98 29.99
N ALA A 157 18.92 -14.27 30.91
CA ALA A 157 19.87 -15.36 30.79
C ALA A 157 20.31 -15.88 32.17
N ARG A 158 20.39 -17.22 32.26
CA ARG A 158 20.92 -18.09 33.33
C ARG A 158 19.95 -18.35 34.49
N GLY A 159 19.83 -19.58 35.00
CA GLY A 159 20.54 -20.85 34.79
C GLY A 159 19.85 -21.90 35.67
N ASN A 160 19.64 -23.12 35.19
CA ASN A 160 20.51 -24.28 35.35
C ASN A 160 20.39 -25.00 36.70
N SER A 161 19.98 -26.27 36.61
CA SER A 161 20.30 -27.43 37.46
C SER A 161 20.03 -27.37 38.97
N ARG A 162 19.12 -28.24 39.43
CA ARG A 162 19.49 -29.55 39.97
C ARG A 162 18.29 -30.49 39.97
#